data_AF-A0AA40FDX1-F1
#
_entry.id   AF-A0AA40FDX1-F1
#
_cell.length_a   1.000
_cell.length_b   1.000
_cell.length_c   1.000
_cell.angle_alpha   90.00
_cell.angle_beta   90.00
_cell.angle_gamma   90.00
#
_symmetry.space_group_name_H-M   'P 1'
#
loop_
_entity.id
_entity.type
_entity.pdbx_description
1 polymer ?
#
loop_
_entity_poly.entity_id
_entity_poly.type
_entity_poly.pdbx_seq_one_letter_code
_entity_poly.pdbx_strand_id
1 'polypeptide(L)'
;MYLERIFKAISFYDLTISLNSISTNKNNFEKKDDIFYYKKTYRGILSATGTISFSVFSQTTFQHENGVPDIQIQFVPTSKEDFLNDPKESFDIAVEPFSYYNAIYILPFSLSLKSRGYIILNESDPLWEAPLIYPRYFTSNSDLDVLVENVEIVLKFLDTESFKKYDFRFIDILLPACNDRGESCDMIKELIVL
;
A
#
# COMPACT_ATOMS: atom_id res chain seq x y z
N MET A 1 -17.50 7.19 -6.17
CA MET A 1 -17.81 6.24 -5.08
C MET A 1 -17.43 4.78 -5.40
N TYR A 2 -17.74 4.22 -6.58
CA TYR A 2 -17.30 2.84 -6.94
C TYR A 2 -15.80 2.71 -7.25
N LEU A 3 -15.20 3.69 -7.92
CA LEU A 3 -13.77 3.65 -8.27
C LEU A 3 -12.87 3.66 -7.02
N GLU A 4 -13.19 4.49 -6.03
CA GLU A 4 -12.47 4.49 -4.74
C GLU A 4 -12.58 3.16 -4.01
N ARG A 5 -13.75 2.51 -4.04
CA ARG A 5 -13.94 1.19 -3.43
C ARG A 5 -13.08 0.13 -4.11
N ILE A 6 -12.90 0.22 -5.42
CA ILE A 6 -12.07 -0.73 -6.18
C ILE A 6 -10.58 -0.45 -5.97
N PHE A 7 -10.16 0.82 -5.97
CA PHE A 7 -8.78 1.17 -5.60
C PHE A 7 -8.47 0.72 -4.17
N LYS A 8 -9.40 0.91 -3.22
CA LYS A 8 -9.29 0.42 -1.83
C LYS A 8 -9.22 -1.13 -1.75
N ALA A 9 -9.91 -1.86 -2.62
CA ALA A 9 -9.83 -3.33 -2.70
C ALA A 9 -8.53 -3.84 -3.36
N ILE A 10 -7.91 -3.02 -4.23
CA ILE A 10 -6.66 -3.36 -4.93
C ILE A 10 -5.43 -2.99 -4.11
N SER A 11 -5.52 -1.95 -3.27
CA SER A 11 -4.36 -1.34 -2.62
C SER A 11 -4.03 -1.85 -1.21
N PHE A 12 -4.86 -2.71 -0.60
CA PHE A 12 -4.56 -3.38 0.69
C PHE A 12 -3.95 -2.47 1.77
N TYR A 13 -4.60 -1.33 2.06
CA TYR A 13 -4.13 -0.37 3.07
C TYR A 13 -4.02 -0.95 4.50
N ASP A 14 -4.54 -2.16 4.72
CA ASP A 14 -4.50 -2.88 6.01
C ASP A 14 -3.16 -3.57 6.30
N LEU A 15 -2.26 -3.66 5.31
CA LEU A 15 -0.95 -4.31 5.45
C LEU A 15 0.11 -3.33 5.99
N THR A 16 -0.06 -2.87 7.22
CA THR A 16 0.83 -1.88 7.85
C THR A 16 1.67 -2.49 8.97
N ILE A 17 2.99 -2.33 8.91
CA ILE A 17 3.91 -2.78 9.98
C ILE A 17 4.41 -1.61 10.83
N SER A 18 4.44 -1.79 12.15
CA SER A 18 4.99 -0.80 13.10
C SER A 18 6.51 -0.93 13.22
N LEU A 19 7.24 0.18 13.16
CA LEU A 19 8.70 0.24 13.24
C LEU A 19 9.21 0.70 14.62
N ASN A 20 8.89 -0.04 15.68
CA ASN A 20 9.18 0.40 17.04
C ASN A 20 10.68 0.60 17.31
N SER A 21 11.54 -0.28 16.78
CA SER A 21 12.98 -0.28 17.06
C SER A 21 13.82 0.54 16.06
N ILE A 22 13.26 0.89 14.90
CA ILE A 22 13.98 1.55 13.80
C ILE A 22 13.22 2.77 13.25
N SER A 23 12.38 3.39 14.07
CA SER A 23 11.66 4.59 13.67
C SER A 23 12.62 5.73 13.36
N THR A 24 12.30 6.46 12.29
CA THR A 24 12.96 7.72 11.95
C THR A 24 12.19 8.94 12.44
N ASN A 25 11.02 8.73 13.06
CA ASN A 25 10.21 9.80 13.63
C ASN A 25 10.96 10.44 14.81
N LYS A 26 10.81 11.75 14.94
CA LYS A 26 11.53 12.59 15.90
C LYS A 26 10.59 13.59 16.56
N ASN A 27 10.99 14.11 17.71
CA ASN A 27 10.23 15.18 18.34
C ASN A 27 10.41 16.53 17.60
N ASN A 28 9.56 17.51 17.90
CA ASN A 28 9.55 18.80 17.19
C ASN A 28 10.84 19.61 17.35
N PHE A 29 11.58 19.44 18.44
CA PHE A 29 12.86 20.13 18.62
C PHE A 29 13.92 19.57 17.67
N GLU A 30 14.05 18.25 17.61
CA GLU A 30 14.99 17.58 16.71
C GLU A 30 14.63 17.81 15.23
N LYS A 31 13.34 17.77 14.89
CA LYS A 31 12.86 18.10 13.52
C LYS A 31 13.24 19.52 13.12
N LYS A 32 13.17 20.48 14.04
CA LYS A 32 13.57 21.86 13.80
C LYS A 32 15.08 21.96 13.51
N ASP A 33 15.90 21.23 14.25
CA ASP A 33 17.35 21.18 14.00
C ASP A 33 17.67 20.56 12.64
N ASP A 34 16.97 19.49 12.25
CA ASP A 34 17.09 18.86 10.94
C ASP A 34 16.74 19.83 9.80
N ILE A 35 15.70 20.66 9.97
CA ILE A 35 15.33 21.71 8.99
C ILE A 35 16.47 22.70 8.81
N PHE A 36 17.07 23.20 9.89
CA PHE A 36 18.19 24.14 9.79
C PHE A 36 19.44 23.49 9.19
N TYR A 37 19.70 22.23 9.53
CA TYR A 37 20.80 21.46 8.95
C TYR A 37 20.62 21.27 7.44
N TYR A 38 19.43 20.87 7.00
CA TYR A 38 19.10 20.71 5.59
C TYR A 38 19.19 22.04 4.85
N LYS A 39 18.64 23.13 5.40
CA LYS A 39 18.72 24.46 4.78
C LYS A 39 20.17 24.93 4.56
N LYS A 40 21.08 24.57 5.46
CA LYS A 40 22.50 24.96 5.38
C LYS A 40 23.31 24.06 4.44
N THR A 41 23.01 22.76 4.40
CA THR A 41 23.90 21.75 3.79
C THR A 41 23.28 20.98 2.64
N TYR A 42 21.96 21.05 2.47
CA TYR A 42 21.14 20.20 1.59
C TYR A 42 21.34 18.69 1.84
N ARG A 43 21.67 18.32 3.08
CA ARG A 43 21.88 16.93 3.52
C ARG A 43 20.99 16.62 4.72
N GLY A 44 20.94 15.34 5.09
CA GLY A 44 20.25 14.86 6.29
C GLY A 44 18.95 14.12 5.98
N ILE A 45 18.16 13.84 7.01
CA ILE A 45 16.92 13.04 6.87
C ILE A 45 15.91 13.67 5.90
N LEU A 46 15.85 14.99 5.83
CA LEU A 46 14.98 15.72 4.90
C LEU A 46 15.41 15.63 3.42
N SER A 47 16.62 15.16 3.14
CA SER A 47 17.05 14.83 1.76
C SER A 47 16.72 13.39 1.36
N ALA A 48 16.25 12.55 2.29
CA ALA A 48 15.92 11.15 2.02
C ALA A 48 14.53 11.03 1.41
N THR A 49 14.38 10.08 0.48
CA THR A 49 13.09 9.74 -0.16
C THR A 49 12.30 8.68 0.61
N GLY A 50 12.85 8.14 1.70
CA GLY A 50 12.21 7.10 2.51
C GLY A 50 12.22 5.71 1.87
N THR A 51 11.38 4.81 2.37
CA THR A 51 11.35 3.40 1.96
C THR A 51 10.78 3.16 0.57
N ILE A 52 10.10 4.15 -0.03
CA ILE A 52 9.57 4.03 -1.40
C ILE A 52 10.68 3.83 -2.45
N SER A 53 11.92 4.13 -2.09
CA SER A 53 13.11 3.88 -2.91
C SER A 53 13.39 2.40 -3.19
N PHE A 54 12.78 1.47 -2.45
CA PHE A 54 12.90 0.03 -2.71
C PHE A 54 11.54 -0.63 -2.97
N SER A 55 11.54 -1.59 -3.90
CA SER A 55 10.40 -2.45 -4.17
C SER A 55 10.88 -3.86 -4.48
N VAL A 56 10.04 -4.86 -4.23
CA VAL A 56 10.33 -6.27 -4.46
C VAL A 56 9.45 -6.75 -5.60
N PHE A 57 10.05 -7.50 -6.54
CA PHE A 57 9.31 -8.16 -7.60
C PHE A 57 9.20 -9.64 -7.30
N SER A 58 8.02 -10.21 -7.51
CA SER A 58 7.75 -11.62 -7.32
C SER A 58 6.97 -12.19 -8.50
N GLN A 59 7.05 -13.50 -8.66
CA GLN A 59 6.33 -14.26 -9.67
C GLN A 59 5.34 -15.19 -8.97
N THR A 60 4.06 -15.13 -9.35
CA THR A 60 3.03 -16.07 -8.88
C THR A 60 3.09 -17.40 -9.61
N THR A 61 2.37 -18.39 -9.08
CA THR A 61 2.12 -19.66 -9.76
C THR A 61 1.32 -19.51 -11.06
N PHE A 62 0.61 -18.39 -11.26
CA PHE A 62 -0.19 -18.11 -12.45
C PHE A 62 0.62 -17.51 -13.61
N GLN A 63 1.84 -17.03 -13.33
CA GLN A 63 2.78 -16.57 -14.32
C GLN A 63 3.72 -17.72 -14.74
N HIS A 64 3.56 -18.17 -15.98
CA HIS A 64 4.24 -19.36 -16.51
C HIS A 64 5.55 -19.03 -17.22
N GLU A 65 5.80 -17.77 -17.55
CA GLU A 65 7.06 -17.35 -18.14
C GLU A 65 8.12 -17.19 -17.04
N ASN A 66 9.12 -18.06 -17.04
CA ASN A 66 10.16 -18.06 -16.01
C ASN A 66 10.94 -16.74 -16.01
N GLY A 67 11.05 -16.13 -14.84
CA GLY A 67 11.84 -14.90 -14.63
C GLY A 67 11.08 -13.61 -14.96
N VAL A 68 9.78 -13.70 -15.25
CA VAL A 68 8.91 -12.53 -15.46
C VAL A 68 8.07 -12.32 -14.20
N PRO A 69 8.24 -11.19 -13.48
CA PRO A 69 7.41 -10.88 -12.34
C PRO A 69 6.03 -10.38 -12.79
N ASP A 70 4.99 -10.88 -12.16
CA ASP A 70 3.62 -10.39 -12.28
C ASP A 70 3.13 -9.71 -10.99
N ILE A 71 4.00 -9.60 -9.99
CA ILE A 71 3.79 -8.86 -8.74
C ILE A 71 4.92 -7.85 -8.52
N GLN A 72 4.55 -6.66 -8.05
CA GLN A 72 5.45 -5.70 -7.42
C GLN A 72 4.95 -5.34 -6.02
N ILE A 73 5.81 -5.41 -5.02
CA ILE A 73 5.50 -5.05 -3.64
C ILE A 73 6.30 -3.80 -3.30
N GLN A 74 5.60 -2.73 -2.94
CA GLN A 74 6.19 -1.46 -2.55
C GLN A 74 6.09 -1.28 -1.04
N PHE A 75 7.09 -0.62 -0.46
CA PHE A 75 7.16 -0.34 0.97
C PHE A 75 7.10 1.16 1.17
N VAL A 76 5.95 1.67 1.58
CA VAL A 76 5.70 3.11 1.64
C VAL A 76 5.78 3.58 3.09
N PRO A 77 6.59 4.60 3.39
CA PRO A 77 6.74 5.08 4.76
C PRO A 77 5.45 5.76 5.22
N THR A 78 5.07 5.56 6.48
CA THR A 78 3.90 6.20 7.07
C THR A 78 4.04 6.47 8.57
N SER A 79 3.11 7.26 9.08
CA SER A 79 2.93 7.53 10.50
C SER A 79 1.93 6.53 11.06
N LYS A 80 2.31 5.86 12.15
CA LYS A 80 1.45 4.98 12.93
C LYS A 80 0.25 5.75 13.46
N GLU A 81 0.47 6.99 13.88
CA GLU A 81 -0.59 7.86 14.39
C GLU A 81 -1.58 8.22 13.29
N ASP A 82 -1.10 8.55 12.08
CA ASP A 82 -1.98 8.87 10.94
C ASP A 82 -2.76 7.64 10.50
N PHE A 83 -2.11 6.46 10.48
CA PHE A 83 -2.78 5.18 10.23
C PHE A 83 -3.87 4.86 11.26
N LEU A 84 -3.60 5.05 12.56
CA LEU A 84 -4.58 4.79 13.62
C LEU A 84 -5.75 5.78 13.60
N ASN A 85 -5.51 7.02 13.16
CA ASN A 85 -6.55 8.05 13.05
C ASN A 85 -7.48 7.80 11.86
N ASP A 86 -6.92 7.56 10.67
CA ASP A 86 -7.68 7.20 9.49
C ASP A 86 -6.93 6.17 8.64
N PRO A 87 -7.18 4.86 8.85
CA PRO A 87 -6.52 3.80 8.08
C PRO A 87 -6.75 3.89 6.56
N LYS A 88 -7.79 4.60 6.11
CA LYS A 88 -8.18 4.65 4.69
C LYS A 88 -7.53 5.79 3.93
N GLU A 89 -7.22 6.88 4.62
CA GLU A 89 -6.70 8.12 4.01
C GLU A 89 -5.39 8.59 4.64
N SER A 90 -4.82 7.82 5.58
CA SER A 90 -3.54 8.06 6.25
C SER A 90 -2.39 8.45 5.32
N PHE A 91 -2.37 7.93 4.09
CA PHE A 91 -1.39 8.32 3.07
C PHE A 91 -1.63 9.73 2.52
N ASP A 92 -2.89 10.10 2.28
CA ASP A 92 -3.28 11.39 1.71
C ASP A 92 -3.30 12.53 2.76
N ILE A 93 -3.49 12.19 4.03
CA ILE A 93 -3.49 13.15 5.15
C ILE A 93 -2.11 13.34 5.79
N ALA A 94 -1.06 12.71 5.25
CA ALA A 94 0.29 12.74 5.84
C ALA A 94 0.75 14.19 6.09
N VAL A 95 0.87 14.55 7.37
CA VAL A 95 1.22 15.91 7.79
C VAL A 95 2.73 16.11 7.78
N GLU A 96 3.48 15.05 8.02
CA GLU A 96 4.94 15.05 8.16
C GLU A 96 5.64 14.58 6.88
N PRO A 97 6.85 15.08 6.58
CA PRO A 97 7.67 14.54 5.52
C PRO A 97 7.84 13.01 5.63
N PHE A 98 7.78 12.29 4.50
CA PHE A 98 7.95 10.83 4.43
C PHE A 98 9.30 10.31 4.95
N SER A 99 10.24 11.20 5.26
CA SER A 99 11.48 10.85 5.92
C SER A 99 11.33 10.62 7.44
N TYR A 100 10.26 11.12 8.07
CA TYR A 100 9.89 10.86 9.45
C TYR A 100 8.75 9.83 9.51
N TYR A 101 9.09 8.57 9.73
CA TYR A 101 8.12 7.48 9.76
C TYR A 101 8.40 6.53 10.93
N ASN A 102 7.34 5.94 11.44
CA ASN A 102 7.36 4.91 12.49
C ASN A 102 6.49 3.71 12.11
N ALA A 103 5.99 3.67 10.88
CA ALA A 103 5.30 2.54 10.27
C ALA A 103 5.60 2.46 8.76
N ILE A 104 5.29 1.32 8.14
CA ILE A 104 5.40 1.10 6.69
C ILE A 104 4.12 0.43 6.18
N TYR A 105 3.54 0.96 5.10
CA TYR A 105 2.56 0.25 4.28
C TYR A 105 3.27 -0.71 3.34
N ILE A 106 2.80 -1.95 3.30
CA ILE A 106 3.21 -2.94 2.30
C ILE A 106 2.12 -2.96 1.22
N LEU A 107 2.42 -2.42 0.05
CA LEU A 107 1.48 -2.30 -1.06
C LEU A 107 1.81 -3.34 -2.15
N PRO A 108 1.10 -4.48 -2.19
CA PRO A 108 1.20 -5.42 -3.28
C PRO A 108 0.43 -4.93 -4.51
N PHE A 109 1.09 -4.91 -5.67
CA PHE A 109 0.53 -4.57 -6.97
C PHE A 109 0.62 -5.77 -7.92
N SER A 110 -0.49 -6.11 -8.55
CA SER A 110 -0.51 -7.10 -9.63
C SER A 110 -0.22 -6.39 -10.96
N LEU A 111 0.89 -6.75 -11.60
CA LEU A 111 1.40 -6.11 -12.82
C LEU A 111 0.75 -6.66 -14.10
N SER A 112 0.22 -7.89 -14.04
CA SER A 112 -0.29 -8.61 -15.21
C SER A 112 -1.72 -9.10 -15.02
N LEU A 113 -2.63 -8.18 -14.70
CA LEU A 113 -4.06 -8.49 -14.66
C LEU A 113 -4.57 -8.84 -16.07
N LYS A 114 -5.48 -9.81 -16.20
CA LYS A 114 -6.09 -10.22 -17.48
C LYS A 114 -7.34 -9.42 -17.82
N SER A 115 -8.01 -8.84 -16.83
CA SER A 115 -9.14 -7.94 -17.05
C SER A 115 -8.76 -6.79 -17.98
N ARG A 116 -9.63 -6.48 -18.95
CA ARG A 116 -9.45 -5.39 -19.89
C ARG A 116 -10.67 -4.48 -19.87
N GLY A 117 -10.40 -3.22 -19.59
CA GLY A 117 -11.35 -2.13 -19.71
C GLY A 117 -11.33 -1.48 -21.09
N TYR A 118 -12.07 -0.39 -21.22
CA TYR A 118 -12.06 0.46 -22.40
C TYR A 118 -12.26 1.92 -22.00
N ILE A 119 -11.82 2.81 -22.87
CA ILE A 119 -12.00 4.26 -22.75
C ILE A 119 -12.79 4.70 -23.97
N ILE A 120 -13.88 5.44 -23.75
CA ILE A 120 -14.64 6.07 -24.82
C ILE A 120 -14.62 7.59 -24.61
N LEU A 121 -14.57 8.33 -25.71
CA LEU A 121 -14.77 9.78 -25.65
C LEU A 121 -16.18 10.06 -25.16
N ASN A 122 -16.34 11.18 -24.45
CA ASN A 122 -17.67 11.63 -24.10
C ASN A 122 -18.36 12.13 -25.38
N GLU A 123 -19.47 11.49 -25.74
CA GLU A 123 -20.21 11.80 -26.97
C GLU A 123 -20.83 13.21 -26.96
N SER A 124 -21.05 13.78 -25.76
CA SER A 124 -21.67 15.10 -25.61
C SER A 124 -20.67 16.23 -25.92
N ASP A 125 -19.45 16.16 -25.38
CA ASP A 125 -18.36 17.08 -25.67
C ASP A 125 -17.00 16.38 -25.56
N PRO A 126 -16.47 15.81 -26.66
CA PRO A 126 -15.22 15.06 -26.63
C PRO A 126 -13.97 15.94 -26.49
N LEU A 127 -14.09 17.28 -26.60
CA LEU A 127 -12.95 18.21 -26.56
C LEU A 127 -12.74 18.79 -25.17
N TRP A 128 -13.83 19.11 -24.46
CA TRP A 128 -13.77 19.80 -23.17
C TRP A 128 -14.18 18.91 -22.00
N GLU A 129 -14.86 17.79 -22.24
CA GLU A 129 -15.21 16.84 -21.18
C GLU A 129 -14.23 15.67 -21.09
N ALA A 130 -14.09 15.13 -19.88
CA ALA A 130 -13.26 13.97 -19.64
C ALA A 130 -13.84 12.72 -20.35
N PRO A 131 -12.98 11.83 -20.86
CA PRO A 131 -13.43 10.57 -21.44
C PRO A 131 -14.06 9.67 -20.37
N LEU A 132 -14.97 8.80 -20.81
CA LEU A 132 -15.56 7.79 -19.94
C LEU A 132 -14.63 6.58 -19.87
N ILE A 133 -14.12 6.30 -18.67
CA ILE A 133 -13.18 5.21 -18.41
C ILE A 133 -13.94 4.06 -17.75
N TYR A 134 -13.90 2.88 -18.36
CA TYR A 134 -14.52 1.66 -17.87
C TYR A 134 -13.44 0.61 -17.62
N PRO A 135 -12.82 0.57 -16.41
CA PRO A 135 -11.66 -0.29 -16.15
C PRO A 135 -11.96 -1.78 -16.19
N ARG A 136 -13.20 -2.17 -15.87
CA ARG A 136 -13.65 -3.57 -15.79
C ARG A 136 -12.73 -4.48 -14.94
N TYR A 137 -12.29 -3.98 -13.80
CA TYR A 137 -11.50 -4.78 -12.85
C TYR A 137 -12.21 -6.09 -12.48
N PHE A 138 -11.42 -7.15 -12.30
CA PHE A 138 -11.88 -8.47 -11.87
C PHE A 138 -12.96 -9.11 -12.76
N THR A 139 -13.02 -8.75 -14.04
CA THR A 139 -13.88 -9.45 -15.01
C THR A 139 -13.31 -10.79 -15.45
N SER A 140 -12.02 -11.03 -15.21
CA SER A 140 -11.40 -12.36 -15.26
C SER A 140 -11.26 -12.90 -13.83
N ASN A 141 -11.81 -14.08 -13.56
CA ASN A 141 -11.68 -14.72 -12.23
C ASN A 141 -10.22 -14.95 -11.84
N SER A 142 -9.33 -15.21 -12.81
CA SER A 142 -7.89 -15.38 -12.56
C SER A 142 -7.22 -14.19 -11.89
N ASP A 143 -7.80 -13.00 -12.04
CA ASP A 143 -7.24 -11.79 -11.43
C ASP A 143 -7.42 -11.78 -9.91
N LEU A 144 -8.48 -12.44 -9.42
CA LEU A 144 -8.68 -12.64 -7.99
C LEU A 144 -7.70 -13.68 -7.45
N ASP A 145 -7.48 -14.78 -8.17
CA ASP A 145 -6.54 -15.82 -7.74
C ASP A 145 -5.10 -15.27 -7.57
N VAL A 146 -4.65 -14.46 -8.55
CA VAL A 146 -3.36 -13.74 -8.48
C VAL A 146 -3.33 -12.78 -7.29
N LEU A 147 -4.44 -12.11 -7.00
CA LEU A 147 -4.55 -11.18 -5.89
C LEU A 147 -4.40 -11.88 -4.53
N VAL A 148 -5.05 -13.04 -4.37
CA VAL A 148 -4.94 -13.87 -3.16
C VAL A 148 -3.50 -14.32 -2.94
N GLU A 149 -2.86 -14.88 -3.97
CA GLU A 149 -1.46 -15.33 -3.88
C GLU A 149 -0.51 -14.16 -3.56
N ASN A 150 -0.80 -12.96 -4.07
CA ASN A 150 -0.04 -11.76 -3.77
C ASN A 150 -0.07 -11.40 -2.28
N VAL A 151 -1.26 -11.47 -1.65
CA VAL A 151 -1.40 -11.29 -0.21
C VAL A 151 -0.64 -12.37 0.57
N GLU A 152 -0.74 -13.63 0.15
CA GLU A 152 0.01 -14.72 0.79
C GLU A 152 1.53 -14.51 0.75
N ILE A 153 2.06 -14.00 -0.37
CA ILE A 153 3.48 -13.65 -0.50
C ILE A 153 3.86 -12.57 0.51
N VAL A 154 3.02 -11.54 0.67
CA VAL A 154 3.25 -10.49 1.67
C VAL A 154 3.23 -11.06 3.10
N LEU A 155 2.26 -11.93 3.42
CA LEU A 155 2.19 -12.58 4.73
C LEU A 155 3.44 -13.40 5.04
N LYS A 156 4.01 -14.10 4.04
CA LYS A 156 5.26 -14.86 4.17
C LYS A 156 6.47 -13.97 4.52
N PHE A 157 6.44 -12.66 4.26
CA PHE A 157 7.53 -11.77 4.70
C PHE A 157 7.67 -11.73 6.21
N LEU A 158 6.56 -11.77 6.96
CA LEU A 158 6.59 -11.80 8.43
C LEU A 158 7.32 -13.03 8.97
N ASP A 159 7.34 -14.12 8.19
CA ASP A 159 8.00 -15.35 8.58
C ASP A 159 9.51 -15.40 8.34
N THR A 160 10.06 -14.40 7.64
CA THR A 160 11.49 -14.31 7.37
C THR A 160 12.30 -14.00 8.63
N GLU A 161 13.55 -14.46 8.67
CA GLU A 161 14.46 -14.24 9.80
C GLU A 161 14.61 -12.74 10.12
N SER A 162 14.73 -11.90 9.09
CA SER A 162 14.88 -10.45 9.24
C SER A 162 13.66 -9.81 9.89
N PHE A 163 12.44 -10.15 9.44
CA PHE A 163 11.21 -9.58 10.02
C PHE A 163 10.99 -10.06 11.45
N LYS A 164 11.24 -11.34 11.73
CA LYS A 164 11.19 -11.91 13.08
C LYS A 164 12.19 -11.27 14.03
N LYS A 165 13.42 -11.02 13.56
CA LYS A 165 14.49 -10.38 14.35
C LYS A 165 14.11 -8.99 14.85
N TYR A 166 13.40 -8.21 14.04
CA TYR A 166 12.96 -6.87 14.41
C TYR A 166 11.53 -6.82 15.01
N ASP A 167 10.92 -7.99 15.25
CA ASP A 167 9.53 -8.12 15.74
C ASP A 167 8.53 -7.29 14.91
N PHE A 168 8.70 -7.28 13.59
CA PHE A 168 7.75 -6.62 12.69
C PHE A 168 6.43 -7.41 12.69
N ARG A 169 5.36 -6.71 13.05
CA ARG A 169 3.99 -7.25 13.08
C ARG A 169 3.07 -6.28 12.36
N PHE A 170 2.05 -6.83 11.71
CA PHE A 170 0.95 -6.02 11.23
C PHE A 170 0.24 -5.34 12.40
N ILE A 171 -0.19 -4.11 12.19
CA ILE A 171 -1.00 -3.38 13.14
C ILE A 171 -2.43 -3.91 12.99
N ASP A 172 -2.87 -4.72 13.94
CA ASP A 172 -4.25 -5.21 13.99
C ASP A 172 -5.19 -4.06 14.38
N ILE A 173 -5.92 -3.51 13.40
CA ILE A 173 -7.02 -2.58 13.63
C ILE A 173 -8.28 -3.15 12.98
N LEU A 174 -9.36 -3.22 13.74
CA LEU A 174 -10.70 -3.41 13.17
C LEU A 174 -11.05 -2.15 12.38
N LEU A 175 -11.07 -2.27 11.05
CA LEU A 175 -11.52 -1.18 10.19
C LEU A 175 -12.95 -0.76 10.60
N PRO A 176 -13.26 0.55 10.74
CA PRO A 176 -14.59 1.01 11.13
C PRO A 176 -15.72 0.53 10.21
N ALA A 177 -15.42 0.21 8.94
CA ALA A 177 -16.37 -0.37 7.97
C ALA A 177 -16.90 -1.76 8.38
N CYS A 178 -16.29 -2.35 9.41
CA CYS A 178 -16.47 -3.72 9.85
C CYS A 178 -17.12 -3.81 11.23
N ASN A 179 -17.45 -2.67 11.82
CA ASN A 179 -18.32 -2.59 12.99
C ASN A 179 -19.80 -2.77 12.65
N ASP A 180 -20.22 -2.44 11.42
CA ASP A 180 -21.64 -2.43 11.04
C ASP A 180 -22.16 -3.79 10.55
N ARG A 181 -21.26 -4.75 10.30
CA ARG A 181 -21.58 -6.13 9.92
C ARG A 181 -20.75 -7.01 10.81
N GLY A 182 -21.38 -7.74 11.75
CA GLY A 182 -20.72 -8.56 12.78
C GLY A 182 -19.90 -9.75 12.27
N GLU A 183 -19.17 -9.57 11.18
CA GLU A 183 -18.26 -10.49 10.53
C GLU A 183 -16.86 -9.88 10.57
N SER A 184 -15.87 -10.72 10.87
CA SER A 184 -14.46 -10.37 10.88
C SER A 184 -14.07 -9.83 9.50
N CYS A 185 -14.01 -8.51 9.32
CA CYS A 185 -13.25 -7.95 8.21
C CYS A 185 -11.78 -8.16 8.51
N ASP A 186 -11.31 -9.34 8.19
CA ASP A 186 -10.04 -9.44 7.56
C ASP A 186 -10.38 -9.49 6.07
N MET A 187 -10.18 -8.41 5.30
CA MET A 187 -10.22 -8.54 3.83
C MET A 187 -9.28 -9.67 3.38
N ILE A 188 -8.21 -9.90 4.15
CA ILE A 188 -7.30 -11.03 4.06
C ILE A 188 -8.01 -12.37 4.32
N LYS A 189 -8.87 -12.52 5.34
CA LYS A 189 -9.62 -13.78 5.54
C LYS A 189 -10.77 -13.93 4.54
N GLU A 190 -11.45 -12.87 4.12
CA GLU A 190 -12.46 -12.98 3.05
C GLU A 190 -11.82 -13.41 1.71
N LEU A 191 -10.60 -12.96 1.40
CA LEU A 191 -9.84 -13.41 0.24
C LEU A 191 -9.24 -14.82 0.39
N ILE A 192 -8.88 -15.24 1.61
CA ILE A 192 -8.30 -16.57 1.89
C ILE A 192 -9.38 -17.66 2.12
N VAL A 193 -10.62 -17.27 2.45
CA VAL A 193 -11.74 -18.20 2.73
C VAL A 193 -12.66 -18.38 1.51
N LEU A 194 -12.40 -17.70 0.40
CA LEU A 194 -12.97 -17.99 -0.92
C LEU A 194 -12.17 -19.10 -1.63
#